data_AF-A0A329LY87-F1
#
_entry.id   AF-A0A329LY87-F1
#
_cell.length_a   1.000
_cell.length_b   1.000
_cell.length_c   1.000
_cell.angle_alpha   90.00
_cell.angle_beta   90.00
_cell.angle_gamma   90.00
#
_symmetry.space_group_name_H-M   'P 1'
#
loop_
_entity.id
_entity.type
_entity.pdbx_description
1 polymer ?
#
loop_
_entity_poly.entity_id
_entity_poly.type
_entity_poly.pdbx_seq_one_letter_code
_entity_poly.pdbx_strand_id
1 'polypeptide(L)'
;MANHQLHAFERNRYYTGKLMTVRDFQTEQHYLNEKRHLLNRFIHGSGVVYGLQVELLPGSTDKRGILIRAGVGIDSCGREIVVSRDYNQLADIRDMDGYPVEIDGETTVYLLLSYEECARERKHVHATAGCCDPCEANKILEGFNVKLTTTAPVPKAELCSLMIDTKVVFQNDSVVIERTAPLYVKPGDIFEIVLSVTVKQTISGILTYEITEQLPSSFTVIHSDSLRFQLDNAVKNTKVEKKYTVRAGSKPGSGSIRLLIYEQDPADQTASTVEILPAASYYQRMIEGYLAQLSGDDSHDQKPSGIVLAALQLSAAGAIKKIDSGSRSYVYSNPYLAQLLGCEGRGFDHLPPHALTHQAGGSDPIDVGGLSGLLSDPQKVSIHYDNDKQLTQATGIVFGDGLSVQEADGMVLVRAAMQVYSGTVVISHSRRGAVFLSDMIDIDLPEGTLFSYGLETENELTPANPSEITVNAIYFKEEKKLRFRMTDNRAAREPASFALKWWAIPKTQDFGTVNSRIQ
;
A
#
# COMPACT_ATOMS: atom_id res chain seq x y z
N MET A 1 13.42 -14.74 -32.14
CA MET A 1 13.13 -15.59 -30.98
C MET A 1 13.99 -16.84 -31.06
N ALA A 2 15.26 -16.78 -30.61
CA ALA A 2 16.05 -17.99 -30.44
C ALA A 2 15.47 -18.75 -29.24
N ASN A 3 15.04 -19.96 -29.52
CA ASN A 3 14.28 -20.82 -28.64
C ASN A 3 15.12 -21.12 -27.39
N HIS A 4 14.69 -20.65 -26.21
CA HIS A 4 15.09 -21.28 -24.94
C HIS A 4 14.47 -22.68 -24.89
N GLN A 5 14.91 -23.56 -25.80
CA GLN A 5 14.48 -24.94 -25.84
C GLN A 5 14.97 -25.55 -24.53
N LEU A 6 14.02 -25.75 -23.61
CA LEU A 6 14.24 -26.57 -22.44
C LEU A 6 14.71 -27.93 -22.96
N HIS A 7 16.02 -28.17 -22.89
CA HIS A 7 16.60 -29.42 -23.32
C HIS A 7 16.21 -30.50 -22.31
N ALA A 8 15.77 -31.66 -22.81
CA ALA A 8 15.44 -32.78 -21.96
C ALA A 8 16.70 -33.33 -21.29
N PHE A 9 16.69 -33.50 -19.97
CA PHE A 9 17.84 -34.06 -19.27
C PHE A 9 17.95 -35.57 -19.53
N GLU A 10 19.09 -36.00 -20.04
CA GLU A 10 19.43 -37.42 -20.19
C GLU A 10 20.47 -37.81 -19.15
N ARG A 11 20.29 -38.97 -18.50
CA ARG A 11 21.27 -39.53 -17.55
C ARG A 11 21.62 -40.95 -17.92
N ASN A 12 22.77 -41.41 -17.46
CA ASN A 12 23.19 -42.76 -17.73
C ASN A 12 22.30 -43.78 -16.99
N ARG A 13 21.81 -44.79 -17.72
CA ARG A 13 21.11 -45.94 -17.14
C ARG A 13 22.11 -47.09 -16.94
N TYR A 14 22.39 -47.41 -15.68
CA TYR A 14 23.24 -48.53 -15.30
C TYR A 14 22.50 -49.88 -15.42
N TYR A 15 23.18 -50.88 -15.99
CA TYR A 15 22.75 -52.28 -16.01
C TYR A 15 23.96 -53.21 -16.02
N THR A 16 23.77 -54.45 -15.57
CA THR A 16 24.86 -55.43 -15.44
C THR A 16 25.51 -55.73 -16.79
N GLY A 17 26.83 -55.67 -16.84
CA GLY A 17 27.60 -55.92 -18.06
C GLY A 17 27.64 -54.73 -19.04
N LYS A 18 27.07 -53.56 -18.69
CA LYS A 18 27.22 -52.35 -19.50
C LYS A 18 28.69 -51.93 -19.58
N LEU A 19 29.24 -51.85 -20.78
CA LEU A 19 30.55 -51.23 -21.02
C LEU A 19 30.41 -49.71 -20.95
N MET A 20 31.25 -49.09 -20.13
CA MET A 20 31.25 -47.64 -19.88
C MET A 20 32.35 -46.96 -20.66
N THR A 21 32.01 -45.86 -21.34
CA THR A 21 32.95 -45.04 -22.11
C THR A 21 33.07 -43.64 -21.52
N VAL A 22 34.06 -42.87 -21.98
CA VAL A 22 34.22 -41.45 -21.62
C VAL A 22 32.92 -40.67 -21.85
N ARG A 23 32.21 -40.97 -22.94
CA ARG A 23 30.92 -40.35 -23.27
C ARG A 23 29.88 -40.58 -22.17
N ASP A 24 29.77 -41.80 -21.62
CA ASP A 24 28.78 -42.08 -20.56
C ASP A 24 29.08 -41.28 -19.28
N PHE A 25 30.36 -41.09 -18.93
CA PHE A 25 30.76 -40.29 -17.76
C PHE A 25 30.62 -38.78 -18.00
N GLN A 26 30.85 -38.32 -19.23
CA GLN A 26 30.57 -36.94 -19.62
C GLN A 26 29.07 -36.65 -19.56
N THR A 27 28.23 -37.57 -20.03
CA THR A 27 26.76 -37.45 -19.91
C THR A 27 26.33 -37.34 -18.45
N GLU A 28 26.93 -38.11 -17.54
CA GLU A 28 26.61 -38.01 -16.11
C GLU A 28 27.03 -36.65 -15.50
N GLN A 29 28.20 -36.11 -15.88
CA GLN A 29 28.65 -34.78 -15.46
C GLN A 29 27.73 -33.68 -15.99
N HIS A 30 27.42 -33.70 -17.29
CA HIS A 30 26.50 -32.75 -17.90
C HIS A 30 25.12 -32.81 -17.25
N TYR A 31 24.57 -34.00 -16.99
CA TYR A 31 23.27 -34.14 -16.35
C TYR A 31 23.19 -33.42 -14.99
N LEU A 32 24.21 -33.58 -14.15
CA LEU A 32 24.26 -32.94 -12.84
C LEU A 32 24.47 -31.42 -12.95
N ASN A 33 25.40 -31.00 -13.80
CA ASN A 33 25.72 -29.59 -14.01
C ASN A 33 24.52 -28.83 -14.59
N GLU A 34 23.90 -29.34 -15.66
CA GLU A 34 22.76 -28.71 -16.30
C GLU A 34 21.55 -28.62 -15.37
N LYS A 35 21.33 -29.61 -14.49
CA LYS A 35 20.28 -29.52 -13.45
C LYS A 35 20.56 -28.44 -12.42
N ARG A 36 21.81 -28.30 -11.98
CA ARG A 36 22.23 -27.25 -11.05
C ARG A 36 22.11 -25.87 -11.70
N HIS A 37 22.58 -25.71 -12.93
CA HIS A 37 22.48 -24.48 -13.71
C HIS A 37 21.02 -24.08 -13.96
N LEU A 38 20.14 -25.04 -14.25
CA LEU A 38 18.70 -24.83 -14.37
C LEU A 38 18.12 -24.20 -13.09
N LEU A 39 18.41 -24.79 -11.93
CA LEU A 39 17.91 -24.31 -10.64
C LEU A 39 18.48 -22.92 -10.31
N ASN A 40 19.78 -22.73 -10.50
CA ASN A 40 20.43 -21.44 -10.30
C ASN A 40 19.78 -20.35 -11.16
N ARG A 41 19.63 -20.60 -12.46
CA ARG A 41 19.05 -19.61 -13.39
C ARG A 41 17.61 -19.24 -13.03
N PHE A 42 16.76 -20.20 -12.71
CA PHE A 42 15.32 -19.96 -12.52
C PHE A 42 14.90 -19.62 -11.10
N ILE A 43 15.62 -20.07 -10.08
CA ILE A 43 15.27 -19.82 -8.67
C ILE A 43 16.13 -18.69 -8.08
N HIS A 44 17.40 -18.62 -8.46
CA HIS A 44 18.36 -17.69 -7.84
C HIS A 44 18.65 -16.49 -8.76
N GLY A 45 18.58 -16.68 -10.07
CA GLY A 45 18.96 -15.69 -11.07
C GLY A 45 20.47 -15.63 -11.25
N SER A 46 20.98 -14.43 -11.56
CA SER A 46 22.42 -14.19 -11.75
C SER A 46 22.87 -12.90 -11.07
N GLY A 47 24.12 -12.86 -10.62
CA GLY A 47 24.66 -11.79 -9.81
C GLY A 47 25.71 -12.27 -8.81
N VAL A 48 26.11 -11.39 -7.90
CA VAL A 48 26.97 -11.71 -6.76
C VAL A 48 26.16 -12.41 -5.68
N VAL A 49 26.63 -13.54 -5.18
CA VAL A 49 26.05 -14.22 -4.01
C VAL A 49 26.61 -13.62 -2.73
N TYR A 50 27.94 -13.55 -2.62
CA TYR A 50 28.66 -13.03 -1.47
C TYR A 50 30.08 -12.59 -1.86
N GLY A 51 30.67 -11.65 -1.11
CA GLY A 51 32.05 -11.22 -1.31
C GLY A 51 32.22 -10.38 -2.57
N LEU A 52 33.27 -10.63 -3.36
CA LEU A 52 33.54 -9.98 -4.67
C LEU A 52 33.57 -8.45 -4.64
N GLN A 53 33.90 -7.85 -3.49
CA GLN A 53 34.09 -6.41 -3.39
C GLN A 53 35.31 -5.99 -4.22
N VAL A 54 35.19 -4.84 -4.87
CA VAL A 54 36.24 -4.24 -5.68
C VAL A 54 36.82 -3.07 -4.91
N GLU A 55 38.12 -3.11 -4.69
CA GLU A 55 38.88 -2.08 -3.97
C GLU A 55 40.08 -1.63 -4.81
N LEU A 56 40.62 -0.46 -4.51
CA LEU A 56 41.92 -0.07 -5.05
C LEU A 56 42.99 -1.00 -4.47
N LEU A 57 43.92 -1.43 -5.33
CA LEU A 57 45.03 -2.26 -4.90
C LEU A 57 45.88 -1.48 -3.87
N PRO A 58 46.07 -2.02 -2.64
CA PRO A 58 46.88 -1.36 -1.63
C PRO A 58 48.32 -1.14 -2.13
N GLY A 59 48.83 0.08 -1.97
CA GLY A 59 50.17 0.45 -2.42
C GLY A 59 50.28 0.88 -3.89
N SER A 60 49.18 0.90 -4.65
CA SER A 60 49.17 1.48 -6.00
C SER A 60 49.22 3.02 -5.92
N THR A 61 50.39 3.61 -6.22
CA THR A 61 50.58 5.07 -6.27
C THR A 61 49.77 5.73 -7.38
N ASP A 62 49.61 5.01 -8.49
CA ASP A 62 49.02 5.53 -9.72
C ASP A 62 47.49 5.36 -9.74
N LYS A 63 46.92 4.70 -8.71
CA LYS A 63 45.49 4.37 -8.59
C LYS A 63 44.94 3.64 -9.82
N ARG A 64 45.73 2.72 -10.37
CA ARG A 64 45.35 1.89 -11.53
C ARG A 64 45.19 0.41 -11.19
N GLY A 65 45.64 -0.02 -10.02
CA GLY A 65 45.49 -1.41 -9.59
C GLY A 65 44.15 -1.66 -8.92
N ILE A 66 43.62 -2.85 -9.12
CA ILE A 66 42.37 -3.33 -8.51
C ILE A 66 42.62 -4.59 -7.69
N LEU A 67 41.96 -4.65 -6.53
CA LEU A 67 41.82 -5.82 -5.70
C LEU A 67 40.37 -6.30 -5.75
N ILE A 68 40.16 -7.58 -6.07
CA ILE A 68 38.84 -8.23 -5.95
C ILE A 68 38.88 -9.16 -4.74
N ARG A 69 38.01 -8.92 -3.76
CA ARG A 69 37.91 -9.78 -2.58
C ARG A 69 37.37 -11.17 -2.93
N ALA A 70 37.76 -12.17 -2.16
CA ALA A 70 37.21 -13.52 -2.27
C ALA A 70 35.66 -13.50 -2.22
N GLY A 71 35.03 -14.39 -2.98
CA GLY A 71 33.57 -14.42 -3.07
C GLY A 71 33.03 -15.37 -4.12
N VAL A 72 31.71 -15.35 -4.28
CA VAL A 72 30.95 -16.23 -5.16
C VAL A 72 29.92 -15.44 -5.95
N GLY A 73 29.77 -15.76 -7.22
CA GLY A 73 28.73 -15.24 -8.10
C GLY A 73 28.12 -16.33 -8.97
N ILE A 74 26.95 -16.04 -9.54
CA ILE A 74 26.25 -16.89 -10.51
C ILE A 74 26.08 -16.09 -11.80
N ASP A 75 26.48 -16.65 -12.94
CA ASP A 75 26.30 -15.99 -14.22
C ASP A 75 24.90 -16.18 -14.82
N SER A 76 24.59 -15.53 -15.95
CA SER A 76 23.27 -15.64 -16.59
C SER A 76 22.92 -17.06 -17.07
N CYS A 77 23.91 -17.93 -17.28
CA CYS A 77 23.71 -19.33 -17.62
C CYS A 77 23.46 -20.21 -16.38
N GLY A 78 23.56 -19.67 -15.17
CA GLY A 78 23.41 -20.41 -13.91
C GLY A 78 24.71 -21.06 -13.42
N ARG A 79 25.88 -20.64 -13.97
CA ARG A 79 27.19 -21.19 -13.64
C ARG A 79 27.83 -20.50 -12.44
N GLU A 80 28.38 -21.37 -11.62
CA GLU A 80 29.23 -21.24 -10.44
C GLU A 80 30.51 -20.44 -10.62
N ILE A 81 30.63 -19.17 -10.23
CA ILE A 81 31.93 -18.46 -10.27
C ILE A 81 32.48 -18.29 -8.85
N VAL A 82 33.60 -18.94 -8.55
CA VAL A 82 34.24 -18.90 -7.23
C VAL A 82 35.60 -18.21 -7.31
N VAL A 83 35.72 -17.07 -6.62
CA VAL A 83 36.99 -16.40 -6.34
C VAL A 83 37.44 -16.84 -4.95
N SER A 84 38.25 -17.89 -4.89
CA SER A 84 38.59 -18.59 -3.64
C SER A 84 39.46 -17.78 -2.65
N ARG A 85 40.17 -16.77 -3.14
CA ARG A 85 41.03 -15.87 -2.36
C ARG A 85 41.07 -14.50 -3.03
N ASP A 86 41.46 -13.49 -2.27
CA ASP A 86 41.65 -12.14 -2.79
C ASP A 86 42.52 -12.15 -4.05
N TYR A 87 41.98 -11.59 -5.13
CA TYR A 87 42.59 -11.54 -6.45
C TYR A 87 43.22 -10.16 -6.65
N ASN A 88 44.54 -10.11 -6.48
CA ASN A 88 45.37 -8.92 -6.48
C ASN A 88 46.33 -8.85 -7.68
N GLN A 89 46.07 -9.62 -8.74
CA GLN A 89 46.94 -9.73 -9.92
C GLN A 89 46.68 -8.65 -10.97
N LEU A 90 45.69 -7.77 -10.75
CA LEU A 90 45.33 -6.68 -11.65
C LEU A 90 46.07 -5.39 -11.23
N ALA A 91 47.36 -5.31 -11.53
CA ALA A 91 48.23 -4.21 -11.11
C ALA A 91 47.97 -2.89 -11.87
N ASP A 92 47.61 -2.97 -13.15
CA ASP A 92 47.19 -1.82 -13.97
C ASP A 92 46.00 -2.25 -14.84
N ILE A 93 44.86 -1.55 -14.70
CA ILE A 93 43.66 -1.80 -15.50
C ILE A 93 43.84 -1.58 -17.01
N ARG A 94 44.89 -0.85 -17.42
CA ARG A 94 45.21 -0.62 -18.84
C ARG A 94 45.63 -1.88 -19.59
N ASP A 95 46.17 -2.85 -18.86
CA ASP A 95 46.60 -4.13 -19.42
C ASP A 95 45.44 -5.13 -19.54
N MET A 96 44.24 -4.76 -19.07
CA MET A 96 43.06 -5.62 -19.09
C MET A 96 42.35 -5.58 -20.43
N ASP A 97 41.79 -6.74 -20.82
CA ASP A 97 40.92 -6.84 -21.98
C ASP A 97 39.68 -5.94 -21.83
N GLY A 98 39.34 -5.21 -22.89
CA GLY A 98 38.23 -4.26 -22.93
C GLY A 98 38.49 -2.89 -22.29
N TYR A 99 39.75 -2.56 -21.95
CA TYR A 99 40.11 -1.17 -21.61
C TYR A 99 39.89 -0.24 -22.83
N PRO A 100 39.30 0.95 -22.65
CA PRO A 100 39.00 1.85 -23.77
C PRO A 100 40.28 2.37 -24.44
N VAL A 101 40.30 2.35 -25.79
CA VAL A 101 41.45 2.81 -26.59
C VAL A 101 41.68 4.32 -26.45
N GLU A 102 40.59 5.09 -26.33
CA GLU A 102 40.62 6.55 -26.13
C GLU A 102 39.77 6.91 -24.90
N ILE A 103 40.28 7.83 -24.08
CA ILE A 103 39.59 8.36 -22.90
C ILE A 103 39.41 9.86 -23.10
N ASP A 104 38.20 10.26 -23.49
CA ASP A 104 37.81 11.65 -23.58
C ASP A 104 37.21 12.10 -22.25
N GLY A 105 38.02 12.80 -21.45
CA GLY A 105 37.59 13.37 -20.17
C GLY A 105 37.33 12.30 -19.10
N GLU A 106 36.15 12.36 -18.46
CA GLU A 106 35.75 11.38 -17.44
C GLU A 106 34.93 10.26 -18.10
N THR A 107 35.49 9.04 -18.11
CA THR A 107 34.86 7.87 -18.73
C THR A 107 34.48 6.85 -17.66
N THR A 108 33.30 6.24 -17.79
CA THR A 108 32.87 5.13 -16.92
C THR A 108 33.06 3.81 -17.65
N VAL A 109 33.73 2.85 -16.99
CA VAL A 109 33.89 1.47 -17.48
C VAL A 109 33.37 0.49 -16.44
N TYR A 110 32.96 -0.70 -16.85
CA TYR A 110 32.36 -1.71 -15.99
C TYR A 110 33.28 -2.93 -15.89
N LEU A 111 33.52 -3.39 -14.66
CA LEU A 111 34.33 -4.57 -14.38
C LEU A 111 33.46 -5.82 -14.41
N LEU A 112 33.77 -6.75 -15.32
CA LEU A 112 33.04 -7.99 -15.55
C LEU A 112 33.83 -9.20 -15.02
N LEU A 113 33.13 -10.11 -14.34
CA LEU A 113 33.63 -11.41 -13.91
C LEU A 113 32.88 -12.51 -14.66
N SER A 114 33.59 -13.31 -15.46
CA SER A 114 32.99 -14.34 -16.31
C SER A 114 33.53 -15.72 -15.95
N TYR A 115 32.70 -16.76 -16.08
CA TYR A 115 33.10 -18.15 -15.90
C TYR A 115 34.06 -18.57 -17.03
N GLU A 116 35.15 -19.26 -16.67
CA GLU A 116 36.13 -19.78 -17.62
C GLU A 116 36.58 -21.17 -17.19
N GLU A 117 36.68 -22.11 -18.13
CA GLU A 117 37.24 -23.45 -17.87
C GLU A 117 38.66 -23.55 -18.40
N CYS A 118 39.57 -23.97 -17.54
CA CYS A 118 40.97 -24.16 -17.88
C CYS A 118 41.36 -25.64 -17.74
N ALA A 119 41.76 -26.24 -18.86
CA ALA A 119 42.39 -27.56 -18.89
C ALA A 119 43.65 -27.61 -18.01
N ARG A 120 43.71 -28.54 -17.06
CA ARG A 120 44.85 -28.79 -16.16
C ARG A 120 45.34 -30.23 -16.24
N GLU A 121 46.58 -30.43 -15.81
CA GLU A 121 47.24 -31.74 -15.75
C GLU A 121 47.20 -32.49 -17.10
N ARG A 122 47.89 -31.96 -18.12
CA ARG A 122 47.97 -32.63 -19.43
C ARG A 122 48.61 -34.03 -19.30
N LYS A 123 47.99 -35.02 -19.91
CA LYS A 123 48.44 -36.42 -19.97
C LYS A 123 48.48 -36.89 -21.42
N HIS A 124 49.44 -37.76 -21.71
CA HIS A 124 49.47 -38.47 -22.99
C HIS A 124 48.32 -39.47 -23.04
N VAL A 125 47.53 -39.43 -24.12
CA VAL A 125 46.52 -40.45 -24.39
C VAL A 125 47.18 -41.58 -25.16
N HIS A 126 46.97 -42.82 -24.73
CA HIS A 126 47.33 -43.98 -25.53
C HIS A 126 46.28 -44.19 -26.62
N ALA A 127 46.39 -43.42 -27.72
CA ALA A 127 45.60 -43.68 -28.91
C ALA A 127 46.31 -44.74 -29.76
N THR A 128 45.66 -45.88 -30.00
CA THR A 128 46.13 -46.82 -31.03
C THR A 128 45.87 -46.20 -32.41
N ALA A 129 46.97 -45.73 -33.02
CA ALA A 129 47.19 -45.33 -34.42
C ALA A 129 47.23 -43.81 -34.70
N GLY A 130 48.44 -43.34 -35.05
CA GLY A 130 48.68 -42.17 -35.91
C GLY A 130 49.55 -41.06 -35.28
N CYS A 131 50.87 -41.17 -35.44
CA CYS A 131 52.03 -40.23 -35.34
C CYS A 131 51.99 -38.85 -34.63
N CYS A 132 50.87 -38.41 -34.03
CA CYS A 132 50.75 -37.21 -33.21
C CYS A 132 49.81 -37.56 -32.05
N ASP A 133 50.35 -38.06 -30.93
CA ASP A 133 49.51 -38.37 -29.76
C ASP A 133 48.86 -37.07 -29.25
N PRO A 134 47.51 -36.96 -29.24
CA PRO A 134 46.86 -35.79 -28.66
C PRO A 134 47.11 -35.79 -27.15
N CYS A 135 47.72 -34.71 -26.65
CA CYS A 135 47.82 -34.44 -25.22
C CYS A 135 46.45 -33.95 -24.71
N GLU A 136 45.75 -34.78 -23.94
CA GLU A 136 44.46 -34.42 -23.33
C GLU A 136 44.64 -33.94 -21.88
N ALA A 137 43.70 -33.14 -21.39
CA ALA A 137 43.72 -32.66 -20.01
C ALA A 137 43.09 -33.69 -19.06
N ASN A 138 43.78 -34.02 -17.97
CA ASN A 138 43.25 -34.94 -16.95
C ASN A 138 42.20 -34.29 -16.04
N LYS A 139 42.23 -32.96 -15.91
CA LYS A 139 41.30 -32.20 -15.07
C LYS A 139 40.85 -30.93 -15.78
N ILE A 140 39.62 -30.53 -15.52
CA ILE A 140 39.11 -29.20 -15.84
C ILE A 140 39.09 -28.39 -14.55
N LEU A 141 39.72 -27.23 -14.55
CA LEU A 141 39.59 -26.25 -13.48
C LEU A 141 38.51 -25.25 -13.88
N GLU A 142 37.43 -25.23 -13.10
CA GLU A 142 36.47 -24.13 -13.11
C GLU A 142 37.14 -22.89 -12.50
N GLY A 143 37.28 -21.85 -13.31
CA GLY A 143 37.93 -20.61 -12.97
C GLY A 143 37.11 -19.41 -13.41
N PHE A 144 37.79 -18.27 -13.56
CA PHE A 144 37.15 -17.03 -13.94
C PHE A 144 38.08 -16.14 -14.75
N ASN A 145 37.46 -15.29 -15.56
CA ASN A 145 38.11 -14.23 -16.31
C ASN A 145 37.59 -12.87 -15.85
N VAL A 146 38.47 -11.86 -15.81
CA VAL A 146 38.08 -10.49 -15.48
C VAL A 146 38.34 -9.58 -16.67
N LYS A 147 37.32 -8.86 -17.11
CA LYS A 147 37.38 -7.94 -18.27
C LYS A 147 36.75 -6.60 -17.95
N LEU A 148 37.04 -5.61 -18.80
CA LEU A 148 36.37 -4.31 -18.79
C LEU A 148 35.40 -4.20 -19.96
N THR A 149 34.40 -3.35 -19.82
CA THR A 149 33.54 -2.92 -20.94
C THR A 149 33.09 -1.48 -20.73
N THR A 150 32.87 -0.74 -21.82
CA THR A 150 32.23 0.59 -21.80
C THR A 150 30.71 0.49 -21.89
N THR A 151 30.17 -0.67 -22.24
CA THR A 151 28.73 -0.88 -22.33
C THR A 151 28.14 -1.03 -20.93
N ALA A 152 27.22 -0.14 -20.57
CA ALA A 152 26.50 -0.24 -19.31
C ALA A 152 25.72 -1.56 -19.23
N PRO A 153 25.69 -2.23 -18.07
CA PRO A 153 24.80 -3.36 -17.88
C PRO A 153 23.36 -2.92 -18.11
N VAL A 154 22.60 -3.74 -18.82
CA VAL A 154 21.16 -3.56 -18.90
C VAL A 154 20.62 -3.71 -17.47
N PRO A 155 19.96 -2.68 -16.90
CA PRO A 155 19.35 -2.79 -15.59
C PRO A 155 18.39 -3.97 -15.62
N LYS A 156 18.54 -4.91 -14.70
CA LYS A 156 17.52 -5.93 -14.53
C LYS A 156 16.28 -5.22 -13.99
N ALA A 157 15.20 -5.26 -14.76
CA ALA A 157 13.86 -4.96 -14.28
C ALA A 157 13.64 -5.70 -12.94
N GLU A 158 13.25 -4.97 -11.90
CA GLU A 158 12.77 -5.56 -10.66
C GLU A 158 11.49 -6.35 -10.94
N LEU A 159 11.19 -7.40 -10.17
CA LEU A 159 9.96 -8.18 -10.37
C LEU A 159 8.71 -7.28 -10.39
N CYS A 160 8.70 -6.24 -9.55
CA CYS A 160 7.64 -5.23 -9.53
C CYS A 160 7.52 -4.47 -10.86
N SER A 161 8.64 -4.10 -11.48
CA SER A 161 8.68 -3.44 -12.79
C SER A 161 8.18 -4.32 -13.95
N LEU A 162 8.15 -5.64 -13.79
CA LEU A 162 7.51 -6.56 -14.75
C LEU A 162 5.99 -6.60 -14.61
N MET A 163 5.45 -6.13 -13.49
CA MET A 163 4.02 -6.15 -13.16
C MET A 163 3.36 -4.78 -13.32
N ILE A 164 4.14 -3.74 -13.58
CA ILE A 164 3.67 -2.38 -13.80
C ILE A 164 4.15 -1.88 -15.15
N ASP A 165 3.41 -0.95 -15.71
CA ASP A 165 3.71 -0.28 -16.96
C ASP A 165 3.68 1.22 -16.74
N THR A 166 4.76 1.89 -17.11
CA THR A 166 4.89 3.34 -17.06
C THR A 166 4.86 3.88 -18.47
N LYS A 167 3.79 4.63 -18.80
CA LYS A 167 3.64 5.24 -20.11
C LYS A 167 3.64 6.75 -20.02
N VAL A 168 4.27 7.41 -20.99
CA VAL A 168 4.08 8.84 -21.22
C VAL A 168 2.66 9.04 -21.76
N VAL A 169 1.83 9.68 -20.95
CA VAL A 169 0.41 9.92 -21.27
C VAL A 169 0.17 11.34 -21.79
N PHE A 170 1.09 12.26 -21.50
CA PHE A 170 1.11 13.61 -22.04
C PHE A 170 2.53 14.17 -22.03
N GLN A 171 2.88 14.98 -23.02
CA GLN A 171 4.15 15.69 -23.06
C GLN A 171 4.01 16.99 -23.85
N ASN A 172 4.64 18.05 -23.35
CA ASN A 172 4.83 19.30 -24.08
C ASN A 172 6.27 19.82 -23.90
N ASP A 173 6.51 21.10 -24.17
CA ASP A 173 7.83 21.73 -24.04
C ASP A 173 8.26 21.90 -22.57
N SER A 174 7.30 22.07 -21.66
CA SER A 174 7.54 22.37 -20.24
C SER A 174 7.60 21.13 -19.35
N VAL A 175 6.76 20.12 -19.61
CA VAL A 175 6.59 18.93 -18.75
C VAL A 175 6.39 17.64 -19.54
N VAL A 176 6.70 16.52 -18.88
CA VAL A 176 6.26 15.16 -19.24
C VAL A 176 5.36 14.66 -18.11
N ILE A 177 4.24 14.03 -18.47
CA ILE A 177 3.35 13.35 -17.54
C ILE A 177 3.36 11.86 -17.87
N GLU A 178 3.71 11.07 -16.88
CA GLU A 178 3.77 9.61 -16.97
C GLU A 178 2.72 9.00 -16.05
N ARG A 179 2.07 7.93 -16.51
CA ARG A 179 1.18 7.09 -15.71
C ARG A 179 1.83 5.75 -15.47
N THR A 180 1.94 5.37 -14.20
CA THR A 180 2.34 4.03 -13.77
C THR A 180 1.12 3.28 -13.26
N ALA A 181 0.78 2.17 -13.91
CA ALA A 181 -0.34 1.31 -13.56
C ALA A 181 0.07 -0.18 -13.62
N PRO A 182 -0.58 -1.08 -12.86
CA PRO A 182 -0.32 -2.51 -12.98
C PRO A 182 -0.75 -3.05 -14.35
N LEU A 183 0.04 -3.96 -14.92
CA LEU A 183 -0.34 -4.70 -16.14
C LEU A 183 -1.47 -5.70 -15.86
N TYR A 184 -1.42 -6.33 -14.68
CA TYR A 184 -2.33 -7.40 -14.27
C TYR A 184 -2.84 -7.16 -12.84
N VAL A 185 -4.10 -7.48 -12.59
CA VAL A 185 -4.73 -7.45 -11.26
C VAL A 185 -5.69 -8.65 -11.11
N LYS A 186 -6.07 -9.04 -9.89
CA LYS A 186 -7.09 -10.09 -9.68
C LYS A 186 -8.49 -9.46 -9.56
N PRO A 187 -9.57 -10.26 -9.78
CA PRO A 187 -10.93 -9.79 -9.56
C PRO A 187 -11.14 -9.23 -8.15
N GLY A 188 -11.67 -8.01 -8.06
CA GLY A 188 -11.93 -7.33 -6.78
C GLY A 188 -10.71 -6.69 -6.11
N ASP A 189 -9.50 -6.84 -6.67
CA ASP A 189 -8.29 -6.22 -6.11
C ASP A 189 -8.42 -4.68 -6.07
N ILE A 190 -7.78 -4.09 -5.07
CA ILE A 190 -7.63 -2.65 -4.93
C ILE A 190 -6.17 -2.31 -5.19
N PHE A 191 -5.92 -1.35 -6.07
CA PHE A 191 -4.56 -0.97 -6.48
C PHE A 191 -4.44 0.53 -6.68
N GLU A 192 -3.20 1.04 -6.58
CA GLU A 192 -2.88 2.44 -6.81
C GLU A 192 -2.42 2.67 -8.24
N ILE A 193 -2.80 3.81 -8.79
CA ILE A 193 -2.22 4.36 -10.03
C ILE A 193 -1.49 5.64 -9.66
N VAL A 194 -0.28 5.78 -10.19
CA VAL A 194 0.57 6.94 -9.95
C VAL A 194 0.66 7.77 -11.22
N LEU A 195 0.39 9.06 -11.09
CA LEU A 195 0.69 10.07 -12.10
C LEU A 195 1.90 10.87 -11.65
N SER A 196 2.95 10.91 -12.46
CA SER A 196 4.14 11.69 -12.20
C SER A 196 4.33 12.77 -13.26
N VAL A 197 4.48 14.01 -12.81
CA VAL A 197 4.82 15.15 -13.66
C VAL A 197 6.29 15.49 -13.46
N THR A 198 7.06 15.42 -14.55
CA THR A 198 8.49 15.76 -14.58
C THR A 198 8.70 17.04 -15.39
N VAL A 199 9.33 18.04 -14.78
CA VAL A 199 9.62 19.33 -15.41
C VAL A 199 10.81 19.21 -16.37
N LYS A 200 10.61 19.51 -17.66
CA LYS A 200 11.66 19.44 -18.70
C LYS A 200 12.55 20.68 -18.75
N GLN A 201 11.97 21.84 -18.44
CA GLN A 201 12.61 23.15 -18.46
C GLN A 201 12.15 23.95 -17.25
N THR A 202 13.03 24.75 -16.64
CA THR A 202 12.68 25.57 -15.49
C THR A 202 11.50 26.49 -15.83
N ILE A 203 10.46 26.41 -15.00
CA ILE A 203 9.22 27.18 -15.13
C ILE A 203 9.35 28.42 -14.26
N SER A 204 9.09 29.59 -14.83
CA SER A 204 8.96 30.85 -14.07
C SER A 204 7.47 31.17 -13.90
N GLY A 205 7.00 31.31 -12.67
CA GLY A 205 5.58 31.48 -12.36
C GLY A 205 4.87 30.17 -12.01
N ILE A 206 3.53 30.20 -12.06
CA ILE A 206 2.67 29.07 -11.65
C ILE A 206 2.04 28.44 -12.88
N LEU A 207 2.29 27.14 -13.07
CA LEU A 207 1.64 26.32 -14.09
C LEU A 207 0.75 25.29 -13.40
N THR A 208 -0.50 25.17 -13.84
CA THR A 208 -1.47 24.23 -13.27
C THR A 208 -1.96 23.25 -14.32
N TYR A 209 -1.90 21.96 -14.00
CA TYR A 209 -2.54 20.89 -14.78
C TYR A 209 -3.65 20.27 -13.97
N GLU A 210 -4.88 20.31 -14.49
CA GLU A 210 -6.02 19.61 -13.92
C GLU A 210 -6.31 18.38 -14.77
N ILE A 211 -6.11 17.21 -14.19
CA ILE A 211 -6.15 15.93 -14.89
C ILE A 211 -7.42 15.18 -14.52
N THR A 212 -8.12 14.66 -15.53
CA THR A 212 -9.19 13.69 -15.35
C THR A 212 -8.79 12.37 -15.99
N GLU A 213 -9.04 11.27 -15.29
CA GLU A 213 -8.77 9.93 -15.79
C GLU A 213 -10.08 9.26 -16.21
N GLN A 214 -10.15 8.82 -17.46
CA GLN A 214 -11.27 8.04 -17.98
C GLN A 214 -10.96 6.55 -17.78
N LEU A 215 -11.65 5.96 -16.80
CA LEU A 215 -11.59 4.53 -16.53
C LEU A 215 -12.79 3.81 -17.21
N PRO A 216 -12.60 2.59 -17.72
CA PRO A 216 -13.71 1.77 -18.21
C PRO A 216 -14.54 1.23 -17.04
N SER A 217 -15.76 0.79 -17.33
CA SER A 217 -16.74 0.32 -16.32
C SER A 217 -16.29 -0.90 -15.50
N SER A 218 -15.24 -1.60 -15.94
CA SER A 218 -14.59 -2.68 -15.20
C SER A 218 -13.77 -2.19 -14.01
N PHE A 219 -13.56 -0.88 -13.86
CA PHE A 219 -12.80 -0.28 -12.78
C PHE A 219 -13.60 0.82 -12.09
N THR A 220 -13.43 0.96 -10.78
CA THR A 220 -14.11 1.99 -9.98
C THR A 220 -13.11 2.72 -9.10
N VAL A 221 -13.05 4.04 -9.19
CA VAL A 221 -12.21 4.85 -8.31
C VAL A 221 -12.83 4.83 -6.91
N ILE A 222 -12.04 4.42 -5.90
CA ILE A 222 -12.48 4.40 -4.50
C ILE A 222 -12.02 5.68 -3.79
N HIS A 223 -10.78 6.08 -4.04
CA HIS A 223 -10.17 7.27 -3.46
C HIS A 223 -9.37 7.98 -4.54
N SER A 224 -9.50 9.30 -4.62
CA SER A 224 -8.67 10.12 -5.49
C SER A 224 -8.26 11.37 -4.74
N ASP A 225 -6.95 11.60 -4.63
CA ASP A 225 -6.47 12.95 -4.32
C ASP A 225 -6.90 13.90 -5.44
N SER A 226 -6.89 15.21 -5.17
CA SER A 226 -7.08 16.18 -6.25
C SER A 226 -6.01 15.94 -7.32
N LEU A 227 -6.36 15.46 -8.51
CA LEU A 227 -5.41 15.23 -9.61
C LEU A 227 -4.98 16.55 -10.30
N ARG A 228 -4.79 17.58 -9.48
CA ARG A 228 -4.36 18.92 -9.85
C ARG A 228 -2.89 19.11 -9.49
N PHE A 229 -2.03 19.21 -10.49
CA PHE A 229 -0.62 19.50 -10.30
C PHE A 229 -0.39 21.00 -10.43
N GLN A 230 0.15 21.62 -9.36
CA GLN A 230 0.51 23.03 -9.35
C GLN A 230 2.03 23.13 -9.22
N LEU A 231 2.69 23.61 -10.28
CA LEU A 231 4.13 23.79 -10.36
C LEU A 231 4.43 25.27 -10.18
N ASP A 232 4.96 25.65 -9.02
CA ASP A 232 5.34 27.03 -8.69
C ASP A 232 6.85 27.17 -8.78
N ASN A 233 7.32 27.99 -9.73
CA ASN A 233 8.75 28.26 -9.96
C ASN A 233 9.61 26.98 -10.05
N ALA A 234 9.06 25.92 -10.64
CA ALA A 234 9.65 24.59 -10.59
C ALA A 234 10.90 24.49 -11.47
N VAL A 235 12.00 23.99 -10.90
CA VAL A 235 13.27 23.81 -11.62
C VAL A 235 13.24 22.58 -12.53
N LYS A 236 14.08 22.56 -13.56
CA LYS A 236 14.27 21.38 -14.41
C LYS A 236 14.52 20.12 -13.58
N ASN A 237 13.91 19.01 -13.98
CA ASN A 237 13.91 17.71 -13.32
C ASN A 237 13.16 17.65 -11.97
N THR A 238 12.41 18.69 -11.59
CA THR A 238 11.46 18.57 -10.48
C THR A 238 10.41 17.51 -10.85
N LYS A 239 10.20 16.55 -9.95
CA LYS A 239 9.20 15.49 -10.10
C LYS A 239 8.13 15.64 -9.02
N VAL A 240 6.86 15.68 -9.42
CA VAL A 240 5.71 15.70 -8.50
C VAL A 240 4.83 14.50 -8.81
N GLU A 241 4.43 13.76 -7.78
CA GLU A 241 3.61 12.56 -7.91
C GLU A 241 2.28 12.74 -7.20
N LYS A 242 1.21 12.25 -7.82
CA LYS A 242 -0.10 12.07 -7.19
C LYS A 242 -0.62 10.68 -7.45
N LYS A 243 -1.42 10.18 -6.51
CA LYS A 243 -1.94 8.82 -6.54
C LYS A 243 -3.45 8.82 -6.43
N TYR A 244 -4.06 7.80 -7.02
CA TYR A 244 -5.46 7.48 -6.81
C TYR A 244 -5.65 5.97 -6.79
N THR A 245 -6.68 5.54 -6.07
CA THR A 245 -6.94 4.14 -5.75
C THR A 245 -8.14 3.64 -6.55
N VAL A 246 -7.97 2.48 -7.17
CA VAL A 246 -8.93 1.87 -8.09
C VAL A 246 -9.27 0.46 -7.62
N ARG A 247 -10.55 0.08 -7.69
CA ARG A 247 -11.02 -1.29 -7.52
C ARG A 247 -11.24 -1.96 -8.87
N ALA A 248 -10.70 -3.16 -9.04
CA ALA A 248 -11.00 -4.03 -10.17
C ALA A 248 -12.39 -4.66 -10.04
N GLY A 249 -13.07 -4.82 -11.17
CA GLY A 249 -14.33 -5.54 -11.25
C GLY A 249 -14.20 -7.01 -10.84
N SER A 250 -15.34 -7.65 -10.55
CA SER A 250 -15.39 -9.03 -10.06
C SER A 250 -15.26 -10.10 -11.15
N LYS A 251 -15.17 -9.72 -12.42
CA LYS A 251 -15.05 -10.63 -13.56
C LYS A 251 -13.73 -10.42 -14.30
N PRO A 252 -13.12 -11.49 -14.83
CA PRO A 252 -11.98 -11.36 -15.73
C PRO A 252 -12.31 -10.50 -16.95
N GLY A 253 -11.31 -9.78 -17.44
CA GLY A 253 -11.46 -8.86 -18.56
C GLY A 253 -10.24 -7.96 -18.72
N SER A 254 -10.35 -6.91 -19.51
CA SER A 254 -9.32 -5.89 -19.62
C SER A 254 -9.97 -4.52 -19.73
N GLY A 255 -9.22 -3.49 -19.36
CA GLY A 255 -9.67 -2.12 -19.53
C GLY A 255 -8.51 -1.17 -19.71
N SER A 256 -8.71 -0.18 -20.57
CA SER A 256 -7.70 0.84 -20.88
C SER A 256 -8.06 2.16 -20.22
N ILE A 257 -7.11 2.68 -19.45
CA ILE A 257 -7.19 3.96 -18.75
C ILE A 257 -6.65 5.03 -19.69
N ARG A 258 -7.43 6.10 -19.86
CA ARG A 258 -7.11 7.20 -20.78
C ARG A 258 -7.10 8.50 -20.02
N LEU A 259 -6.11 9.33 -20.33
CA LEU A 259 -6.01 10.66 -19.74
C LEU A 259 -7.03 11.57 -20.46
N LEU A 260 -7.50 12.60 -19.76
CA LEU A 260 -8.23 13.73 -20.33
C LEU A 260 -7.64 14.99 -19.70
N ILE A 261 -7.02 15.82 -20.54
CA ILE A 261 -6.53 17.15 -20.18
C ILE A 261 -7.39 18.15 -20.97
N TYR A 262 -7.99 19.10 -20.26
CA TYR A 262 -8.71 20.20 -20.88
C TYR A 262 -7.77 20.90 -21.88
N GLU A 263 -8.22 21.07 -23.13
CA GLU A 263 -7.51 21.67 -24.30
C GLU A 263 -6.82 20.71 -25.30
N GLN A 264 -6.87 19.38 -25.15
CA GLN A 264 -6.38 18.44 -26.18
C GLN A 264 -7.39 17.36 -26.58
N ASP A 265 -7.37 16.99 -27.87
CA ASP A 265 -8.22 15.95 -28.45
C ASP A 265 -7.79 14.56 -27.93
N PRO A 266 -8.72 13.67 -27.48
CA PRO A 266 -8.37 12.39 -26.83
C PRO A 266 -7.61 11.38 -27.71
N ALA A 267 -7.50 11.63 -29.02
CA ALA A 267 -6.94 10.68 -29.99
C ALA A 267 -5.41 10.54 -29.91
N ASP A 268 -4.69 11.53 -29.37
CA ASP A 268 -3.21 11.56 -29.33
C ASP A 268 -2.62 10.98 -28.02
N GLN A 269 -3.45 10.44 -27.14
CA GLN A 269 -3.03 10.05 -25.78
C GLN A 269 -2.85 8.53 -25.62
N THR A 270 -1.68 8.14 -25.12
CA THR A 270 -1.32 6.75 -24.88
C THR A 270 -2.17 6.16 -23.74
N ALA A 271 -2.90 5.09 -24.03
CA ALA A 271 -3.68 4.39 -23.01
C ALA A 271 -2.83 3.36 -22.23
N SER A 272 -3.10 3.23 -20.93
CA SER A 272 -2.52 2.19 -20.07
C SER A 272 -3.55 1.07 -19.92
N THR A 273 -3.23 -0.15 -20.35
CA THR A 273 -4.16 -1.28 -20.28
C THR A 273 -3.86 -2.12 -19.05
N VAL A 274 -4.92 -2.41 -18.27
CA VAL A 274 -4.89 -3.27 -17.10
C VAL A 274 -5.78 -4.48 -17.36
N GLU A 275 -5.23 -5.68 -17.22
CA GLU A 275 -5.98 -6.94 -17.34
C GLU A 275 -6.38 -7.49 -15.96
N ILE A 276 -7.64 -7.90 -15.84
CA ILE A 276 -8.17 -8.60 -14.67
C ILE A 276 -8.08 -10.10 -14.94
N LEU A 277 -7.16 -10.77 -14.26
CA LEU A 277 -6.86 -12.19 -14.46
C LEU A 277 -7.29 -13.03 -13.26
N PRO A 278 -7.86 -14.24 -13.48
CA PRO A 278 -8.03 -15.21 -12.39
C PRO A 278 -6.69 -15.49 -11.69
N ALA A 279 -6.74 -15.82 -10.39
CA ALA A 279 -5.54 -16.02 -9.58
C ALA A 279 -4.51 -16.98 -10.22
N ALA A 280 -4.95 -18.08 -10.83
CA ALA A 280 -4.06 -19.03 -11.50
C ALA A 280 -3.31 -18.40 -12.69
N SER A 281 -4.01 -17.64 -13.54
CA SER A 281 -3.41 -16.97 -14.71
C SER A 281 -2.57 -15.77 -14.32
N TYR A 282 -2.91 -15.08 -13.23
CA TYR A 282 -2.14 -13.97 -12.69
C TYR A 282 -0.70 -14.38 -12.36
N TYR A 283 -0.54 -15.46 -11.57
CA TYR A 283 0.79 -15.97 -11.23
C TYR A 283 1.53 -16.51 -12.45
N GLN A 284 0.81 -17.17 -13.38
CA GLN A 284 1.41 -17.62 -14.63
C GLN A 284 2.01 -16.46 -15.43
N ARG A 285 1.28 -15.36 -15.62
CA ARG A 285 1.78 -14.17 -16.34
C ARG A 285 3.00 -13.54 -15.67
N MET A 286 2.97 -13.44 -14.34
CA MET A 286 4.11 -12.94 -13.56
C MET A 286 5.36 -13.78 -13.80
N ILE A 287 5.22 -15.11 -13.73
CA ILE A 287 6.33 -16.04 -13.95
C ILE A 287 6.80 -15.98 -15.41
N GLU A 288 5.90 -15.98 -16.38
CA GLU A 288 6.24 -15.86 -17.81
C GLU A 288 7.06 -14.60 -18.09
N GLY A 289 6.69 -13.45 -17.51
CA GLY A 289 7.43 -12.20 -17.61
C GLY A 289 8.83 -12.29 -16.99
N TYR A 290 8.93 -12.87 -15.79
CA TYR A 290 10.21 -13.08 -15.11
C TYR A 290 11.14 -14.00 -15.90
N LEU A 291 10.62 -15.11 -16.42
CA LEU A 291 11.36 -16.05 -17.25
C LEU A 291 11.81 -15.40 -18.57
N ALA A 292 10.97 -14.56 -19.18
CA ALA A 292 11.32 -13.83 -20.40
C ALA A 292 12.53 -12.89 -20.17
N GLN A 293 12.60 -12.23 -19.01
CA GLN A 293 13.74 -11.38 -18.64
C GLN A 293 15.02 -12.20 -18.43
N LEU A 294 14.93 -13.38 -17.81
CA LEU A 294 16.07 -14.28 -17.68
C LEU A 294 16.57 -14.78 -19.05
N SER A 295 15.69 -14.83 -20.05
CA SER A 295 16.00 -15.23 -21.43
C SER A 295 16.42 -14.08 -22.36
N GLY A 296 16.61 -12.86 -21.84
CA GLY A 296 16.80 -11.64 -22.64
C GLY A 296 18.05 -11.62 -23.55
N ASP A 297 17.77 -11.57 -24.86
CA ASP A 297 18.58 -11.19 -26.04
C ASP A 297 19.87 -11.99 -26.37
N ASP A 298 19.68 -13.27 -26.70
CA ASP A 298 20.66 -14.18 -27.34
C ASP A 298 20.87 -13.89 -28.85
N SER A 299 21.22 -12.65 -29.22
CA SER A 299 21.77 -12.42 -30.55
C SER A 299 23.24 -12.86 -30.60
N HIS A 300 23.43 -14.12 -31.03
CA HIS A 300 24.66 -14.71 -31.60
C HIS A 300 25.93 -14.81 -30.72
N ASP A 301 26.29 -16.05 -30.37
CA ASP A 301 27.64 -16.68 -30.38
C ASP A 301 28.87 -16.02 -29.72
N GLN A 302 28.79 -14.81 -29.14
CA GLN A 302 29.94 -14.12 -28.54
C GLN A 302 29.55 -13.16 -27.42
N LYS A 303 28.95 -13.65 -26.33
CA LYS A 303 28.87 -12.86 -25.10
C LYS A 303 29.37 -13.67 -23.91
N PRO A 304 30.48 -13.27 -23.25
CA PRO A 304 30.72 -13.76 -21.91
C PRO A 304 29.61 -13.21 -21.02
N SER A 305 28.88 -14.13 -20.39
CA SER A 305 27.86 -13.92 -19.35
C SER A 305 28.50 -13.36 -18.07
N GLY A 306 29.17 -12.22 -18.17
CA GLY A 306 29.90 -11.64 -17.04
C GLY A 306 28.96 -11.05 -15.98
N ILE A 307 29.29 -11.23 -14.71
CA ILE A 307 28.68 -10.52 -13.59
C ILE A 307 29.39 -9.17 -13.45
N VAL A 308 28.63 -8.08 -13.37
CA VAL A 308 29.21 -6.75 -13.10
C VAL A 308 29.59 -6.64 -11.62
N LEU A 309 30.87 -6.37 -11.35
CA LEU A 309 31.41 -6.21 -10.01
C LEU A 309 31.49 -4.76 -9.53
N ALA A 310 31.71 -3.81 -10.45
CA ALA A 310 31.72 -2.38 -10.14
C ALA A 310 31.70 -1.55 -11.44
N ALA A 311 31.21 -0.31 -11.34
CA ALA A 311 31.50 0.74 -12.30
C ALA A 311 32.72 1.55 -11.83
N LEU A 312 33.67 1.78 -12.72
CA LEU A 312 34.91 2.49 -12.46
C LEU A 312 34.87 3.82 -13.20
N GLN A 313 34.97 4.93 -12.47
CA GLN A 313 35.12 6.25 -13.07
C GLN A 313 36.61 6.53 -13.27
N LEU A 314 37.01 6.70 -14.53
CA LEU A 314 38.39 6.95 -14.92
C LEU A 314 38.62 8.45 -15.13
N SER A 315 39.80 8.91 -14.74
CA SER A 315 40.31 10.22 -15.17
C SER A 315 40.82 10.18 -16.62
N ALA A 316 41.01 11.34 -17.23
CA ALA A 316 41.67 11.47 -18.54
C ALA A 316 43.08 10.84 -18.57
N ALA A 317 43.74 10.73 -17.41
CA ALA A 317 45.02 10.04 -17.26
C ALA A 317 44.87 8.53 -16.98
N GLY A 318 43.68 7.94 -17.17
CA GLY A 318 43.40 6.51 -16.97
C GLY A 318 43.52 6.02 -15.53
N ALA A 319 43.52 6.92 -14.53
CA ALA A 319 43.53 6.55 -13.11
C ALA A 319 42.10 6.43 -12.58
N ILE A 320 41.86 5.47 -11.68
CA ILE A 320 40.56 5.24 -11.06
C ILE A 320 40.28 6.35 -10.05
N LYS A 321 39.27 7.19 -10.34
CA LYS A 321 38.79 8.24 -9.44
C LYS A 321 37.79 7.71 -8.41
N LYS A 322 36.88 6.85 -8.85
CA LYS A 322 35.81 6.29 -8.03
C LYS A 322 35.54 4.85 -8.45
N ILE A 323 35.35 3.98 -7.46
CA ILE A 323 34.79 2.65 -7.63
C ILE A 323 33.36 2.71 -7.10
N ASP A 324 32.40 2.48 -7.98
CA ASP A 324 30.98 2.50 -7.68
C ASP A 324 30.43 1.07 -7.65
N SER A 325 30.06 0.62 -6.46
CA SER A 325 29.45 -0.68 -6.24
C SER A 325 27.92 -0.69 -6.46
N GLY A 326 27.29 0.44 -6.80
CA GLY A 326 25.85 0.53 -7.04
C GLY A 326 25.39 -0.26 -8.27
N SER A 327 26.28 -0.53 -9.23
CA SER A 327 25.98 -1.35 -10.42
C SER A 327 26.03 -2.86 -10.15
N ARG A 328 26.31 -3.29 -8.92
CA ARG A 328 26.37 -4.71 -8.55
C ARG A 328 24.98 -5.31 -8.46
N SER A 329 24.71 -6.31 -9.28
CA SER A 329 23.52 -7.15 -9.13
C SER A 329 23.82 -8.28 -8.16
N TYR A 330 22.98 -8.47 -7.14
CA TYR A 330 23.09 -9.60 -6.22
C TYR A 330 22.14 -10.73 -6.64
N VAL A 331 22.58 -11.97 -6.44
CA VAL A 331 21.67 -13.13 -6.46
C VAL A 331 20.68 -12.93 -5.31
N TYR A 332 19.43 -13.29 -5.50
CA TYR A 332 18.36 -13.04 -4.52
C TYR A 332 18.11 -11.57 -4.18
N SER A 333 18.41 -10.63 -5.09
CA SER A 333 17.77 -9.31 -5.09
C SER A 333 16.27 -9.44 -5.45
N ASN A 334 15.60 -10.43 -4.86
CA ASN A 334 14.17 -10.56 -4.83
C ASN A 334 13.72 -9.75 -3.60
N PRO A 335 13.22 -8.52 -3.77
CA PRO A 335 12.70 -7.73 -2.66
C PRO A 335 11.66 -8.53 -1.85
N TYR A 336 10.91 -9.44 -2.50
CA TYR A 336 9.99 -10.33 -1.79
C TYR A 336 10.66 -11.39 -0.93
N LEU A 337 11.89 -11.83 -1.21
CA LEU A 337 12.62 -12.71 -0.30
C LEU A 337 13.11 -11.91 0.92
N ALA A 338 13.56 -10.66 0.73
CA ALA A 338 13.87 -9.77 1.84
C ALA A 338 12.61 -9.45 2.66
N GLN A 339 11.45 -9.27 2.03
CA GLN A 339 10.15 -9.10 2.67
C GLN A 339 9.71 -10.37 3.42
N LEU A 340 9.84 -11.55 2.80
CA LEU A 340 9.50 -12.86 3.39
C LEU A 340 10.42 -13.21 4.58
N LEU A 341 11.70 -12.84 4.50
CA LEU A 341 12.68 -13.00 5.58
C LEU A 341 12.57 -11.90 6.66
N GLY A 342 11.66 -10.94 6.50
CA GLY A 342 11.47 -9.82 7.44
C GLY A 342 12.65 -8.84 7.50
N CYS A 343 13.47 -8.83 6.44
CA CYS A 343 14.64 -7.97 6.28
C CYS A 343 14.30 -6.61 5.65
N GLU A 344 13.22 -6.51 4.88
CA GLU A 344 12.63 -5.21 4.52
C GLU A 344 11.79 -4.69 5.70
N GLY A 345 12.24 -3.60 6.32
CA GLY A 345 11.56 -2.95 7.45
C GLY A 345 12.39 -2.79 8.73
N ARG A 346 13.66 -3.19 8.76
CA ARG A 346 14.59 -2.91 9.89
C ARG A 346 15.79 -2.03 9.54
N GLY A 347 15.74 -1.33 8.41
CA GLY A 347 16.72 -0.31 8.03
C GLY A 347 16.00 0.98 7.64
N PHE A 348 16.16 2.02 8.48
CA PHE A 348 15.87 3.44 8.26
C PHE A 348 14.55 3.82 7.54
N ASP A 349 13.60 4.31 8.34
CA ASP A 349 12.50 5.24 8.00
C ASP A 349 11.60 4.94 6.80
N HIS A 350 10.82 3.85 6.87
CA HIS A 350 9.53 3.78 6.18
C HIS A 350 8.45 3.28 7.16
N LEU A 351 7.41 4.09 7.35
CA LEU A 351 6.23 3.74 8.15
C LEU A 351 5.63 2.42 7.62
N PRO A 352 5.24 1.47 8.48
CA PRO A 352 4.49 0.32 8.04
C PRO A 352 3.14 0.79 7.47
N PRO A 353 2.65 0.21 6.36
CA PRO A 353 1.26 0.37 6.00
C PRO A 353 0.46 -0.33 7.11
N HIS A 354 -0.22 0.47 7.94
CA HIS A 354 -1.18 0.10 9.00
C HIS A 354 -0.67 -0.93 10.03
N ALA A 355 -0.61 -0.52 11.30
CA ALA A 355 -0.17 -1.38 12.40
C ALA A 355 -1.00 -2.68 12.47
N LEU A 356 -0.32 -3.83 12.60
CA LEU A 356 -0.93 -5.16 12.69
C LEU A 356 -1.82 -5.35 13.94
N THR A 357 -1.87 -4.37 14.83
CA THR A 357 -2.68 -4.38 16.05
C THR A 357 -3.24 -2.98 16.30
N HIS A 358 -4.56 -2.84 16.25
CA HIS A 358 -5.26 -1.64 16.71
C HIS A 358 -5.26 -1.61 18.24
N GLN A 359 -4.84 -0.49 18.83
CA GLN A 359 -5.09 -0.25 20.25
C GLN A 359 -6.52 0.26 20.42
N ALA A 360 -7.24 -0.23 21.44
CA ALA A 360 -8.54 0.33 21.79
C ALA A 360 -8.38 1.83 22.10
N GLY A 361 -8.97 2.70 21.28
CA GLY A 361 -8.86 4.16 21.40
C GLY A 361 -7.67 4.81 20.65
N GLY A 362 -7.02 4.11 19.73
CA GLY A 362 -5.99 4.68 18.84
C GLY A 362 -6.55 5.66 17.79
N SER A 363 -5.67 6.48 17.21
CA SER A 363 -5.99 7.49 16.19
C SER A 363 -6.14 6.92 14.77
N ASP A 364 -6.14 5.60 14.63
CA ASP A 364 -6.30 4.84 13.40
C ASP A 364 -7.73 4.27 13.32
N PRO A 365 -8.68 4.98 12.69
CA PRO A 365 -10.05 4.49 12.60
C PRO A 365 -10.12 3.20 11.77
N ILE A 366 -10.76 2.17 12.33
CA ILE A 366 -11.22 1.00 11.57
C ILE A 366 -12.29 1.47 10.58
N ASP A 367 -12.02 1.34 9.28
CA ASP A 367 -13.00 1.59 8.22
C ASP A 367 -13.76 0.29 7.89
N VAL A 368 -15.05 0.28 8.20
CA VAL A 368 -15.99 -0.82 7.90
C VAL A 368 -16.78 -0.59 6.61
N GLY A 369 -16.44 0.43 5.84
CA GLY A 369 -17.04 0.73 4.54
C GLY A 369 -16.86 -0.43 3.54
N GLY A 370 -17.95 -1.14 3.24
CA GLY A 370 -17.99 -2.16 2.17
C GLY A 370 -17.87 -3.61 2.62
N LEU A 371 -17.92 -3.91 3.92
CA LEU A 371 -18.14 -5.27 4.41
C LEU A 371 -19.62 -5.66 4.28
N SER A 372 -19.92 -6.79 3.65
CA SER A 372 -21.30 -7.31 3.58
C SER A 372 -21.62 -8.11 4.85
N GLY A 373 -22.56 -7.58 5.63
CA GLY A 373 -22.96 -8.02 6.96
C GLY A 373 -23.78 -6.90 7.62
N LEU A 374 -24.60 -7.23 8.62
CA LEU A 374 -25.75 -6.46 9.13
C LEU A 374 -25.45 -5.09 9.80
N LEU A 375 -24.33 -4.43 9.46
CA LEU A 375 -23.88 -3.15 10.03
C LEU A 375 -23.34 -2.14 8.98
N SER A 376 -23.44 -2.40 7.66
CA SER A 376 -22.93 -1.47 6.64
C SER A 376 -23.82 -0.25 6.40
N ASP A 377 -25.07 -0.27 6.86
CA ASP A 377 -25.92 0.91 6.87
C ASP A 377 -25.89 1.52 8.28
N PRO A 378 -25.57 2.82 8.44
CA PRO A 378 -25.89 3.49 9.69
C PRO A 378 -27.39 3.26 9.94
N GLN A 379 -27.77 2.85 11.14
CA GLN A 379 -29.18 2.71 11.50
C GLN A 379 -29.81 4.11 11.52
N LYS A 380 -30.24 4.56 10.33
CA LYS A 380 -30.90 5.83 10.11
C LYS A 380 -32.30 5.70 10.65
N VAL A 381 -32.53 6.24 11.84
CA VAL A 381 -33.90 6.50 12.30
C VAL A 381 -34.38 7.74 11.57
N SER A 382 -35.18 7.56 10.52
CA SER A 382 -35.91 8.64 9.88
C SER A 382 -36.96 9.15 10.86
N ILE A 383 -36.73 10.30 11.49
CA ILE A 383 -37.78 10.99 12.26
C ILE A 383 -38.60 11.80 11.25
N HIS A 384 -39.74 11.26 10.85
CA HIS A 384 -40.76 12.00 10.13
C HIS A 384 -41.66 12.71 11.14
N TYR A 385 -41.86 14.02 10.95
CA TYR A 385 -43.08 14.68 11.41
C TYR A 385 -43.99 14.92 10.21
N ASP A 386 -45.29 15.03 10.49
CA ASP A 386 -46.45 14.91 9.59
C ASP A 386 -46.55 15.91 8.41
N ASN A 387 -45.47 16.61 8.02
CA ASN A 387 -45.50 17.70 7.03
C ASN A 387 -44.31 17.72 6.02
N ASP A 388 -43.69 16.58 5.72
CA ASP A 388 -42.84 16.37 4.53
C ASP A 388 -41.72 17.42 4.23
N LYS A 389 -41.09 18.02 5.25
CA LYS A 389 -39.89 18.85 5.06
C LYS A 389 -38.63 18.24 5.67
N GLN A 390 -37.62 18.03 4.82
CA GLN A 390 -36.26 17.62 5.20
C GLN A 390 -35.45 18.85 5.65
N LEU A 391 -34.73 18.75 6.77
CA LEU A 391 -33.74 19.75 7.21
C LEU A 391 -32.31 19.18 7.20
N THR A 392 -31.36 20.05 6.91
CA THR A 392 -29.92 19.78 6.76
C THR A 392 -29.24 19.44 8.11
N GLN A 393 -28.24 18.57 8.07
CA GLN A 393 -27.47 18.01 9.21
C GLN A 393 -26.90 19.06 10.17
N ALA A 394 -27.08 18.84 11.48
CA ALA A 394 -26.31 19.49 12.54
C ALA A 394 -25.23 18.51 13.07
N THR A 395 -24.00 19.00 13.27
CA THR A 395 -22.80 18.23 13.67
C THR A 395 -22.67 18.01 15.19
N GLY A 396 -23.75 18.20 15.95
CA GLY A 396 -23.78 17.95 17.38
C GLY A 396 -25.20 17.80 17.91
N ILE A 397 -25.35 17.10 19.05
CA ILE A 397 -26.64 16.99 19.74
C ILE A 397 -26.93 18.35 20.39
N VAL A 398 -27.66 19.19 19.67
CA VAL A 398 -28.23 20.42 20.21
C VAL A 398 -29.60 20.07 20.77
N PHE A 399 -29.73 19.98 22.08
CA PHE A 399 -31.04 20.12 22.70
C PHE A 399 -31.43 21.58 22.53
N GLY A 400 -32.50 21.84 21.78
CA GLY A 400 -33.04 23.19 21.64
C GLY A 400 -33.33 23.82 23.01
N ASP A 401 -33.37 25.15 23.03
CA ASP A 401 -33.86 26.01 24.12
C ASP A 401 -32.92 26.18 25.33
N GLY A 402 -31.76 26.83 25.12
CA GLY A 402 -31.01 27.48 26.21
C GLY A 402 -30.46 26.54 27.30
N LEU A 403 -30.39 25.24 27.00
CA LEU A 403 -29.81 24.21 27.85
C LEU A 403 -28.39 23.89 27.38
N SER A 404 -27.41 24.06 28.26
CA SER A 404 -26.06 23.55 28.02
C SER A 404 -25.77 22.36 28.92
N VAL A 405 -25.15 21.34 28.33
CA VAL A 405 -24.76 20.13 29.02
C VAL A 405 -23.24 20.12 29.11
N GLN A 406 -22.72 20.04 30.34
CA GLN A 406 -21.29 19.92 30.59
C GLN A 406 -21.02 18.67 31.41
N GLU A 407 -20.08 17.85 30.95
CA GLU A 407 -19.59 16.70 31.71
C GLU A 407 -18.51 17.17 32.69
N ALA A 408 -18.70 16.85 33.97
CA ALA A 408 -17.74 17.15 35.03
C ALA A 408 -17.76 16.01 36.06
N ASP A 409 -16.59 15.43 36.33
CA ASP A 409 -16.35 14.43 37.39
C ASP A 409 -17.40 13.31 37.47
N GLY A 410 -17.67 12.65 36.33
CA GLY A 410 -18.59 11.51 36.27
C GLY A 410 -20.07 11.88 36.44
N MET A 411 -20.42 13.16 36.39
CA MET A 411 -21.80 13.67 36.38
C MET A 411 -22.06 14.52 35.14
N VAL A 412 -23.31 14.50 34.68
CA VAL A 412 -23.81 15.34 33.60
C VAL A 412 -24.49 16.57 34.22
N LEU A 413 -23.89 17.74 34.05
CA LEU A 413 -24.40 18.99 34.58
C LEU A 413 -25.21 19.71 33.50
N VAL A 414 -26.54 19.80 33.71
CA VAL A 414 -27.45 20.50 32.80
C VAL A 414 -27.71 21.91 33.34
N ARG A 415 -27.28 22.95 32.62
CA ARG A 415 -27.54 24.36 32.96
C ARG A 415 -28.65 24.92 32.07
N ALA A 416 -29.73 25.38 32.67
CA ALA A 416 -30.80 26.11 32.00
C ALA A 416 -30.61 27.62 32.23
N ALA A 417 -30.47 28.42 31.17
CA ALA A 417 -30.41 29.88 31.26
C ALA A 417 -31.81 30.54 31.33
N MET A 418 -32.74 29.90 32.04
CA MET A 418 -34.16 30.30 32.11
C MET A 418 -34.74 30.09 33.51
N GLN A 419 -35.76 30.86 33.86
CA GLN A 419 -36.44 30.77 35.15
C GLN A 419 -37.33 29.52 35.18
N VAL A 420 -36.90 28.49 35.92
CA VAL A 420 -37.68 27.25 36.10
C VAL A 420 -38.42 27.34 37.43
N TYR A 421 -39.74 27.19 37.40
CA TYR A 421 -40.53 27.00 38.60
C TYR A 421 -40.64 25.51 38.90
N SER A 422 -40.48 25.12 40.16
CA SER A 422 -40.66 23.73 40.59
C SER A 422 -41.23 23.64 41.99
N GLY A 423 -41.86 22.51 42.30
CA GLY A 423 -42.40 22.25 43.62
C GLY A 423 -42.73 20.77 43.81
N THR A 424 -43.04 20.41 45.06
CA THR A 424 -43.48 19.06 45.42
C THR A 424 -44.77 19.15 46.24
N VAL A 425 -45.77 18.35 45.87
CA VAL A 425 -46.99 18.16 46.66
C VAL A 425 -46.97 16.74 47.21
N VAL A 426 -46.97 16.63 48.55
CA VAL A 426 -46.98 15.33 49.22
C VAL A 426 -48.41 14.98 49.62
N ILE A 427 -48.82 13.78 49.26
CA ILE A 427 -50.13 13.21 49.59
C ILE A 427 -49.86 11.96 50.41
N SER A 428 -50.40 11.91 51.62
CA SER A 428 -50.23 10.75 52.51
C SER A 428 -51.54 9.99 52.63
N HIS A 429 -51.45 8.66 52.73
CA HIS A 429 -52.59 7.76 53.03
C HIS A 429 -53.73 7.74 52.00
N SER A 430 -53.42 7.82 50.70
CA SER A 430 -54.39 7.69 49.60
C SER A 430 -54.92 6.26 49.46
N ARG A 431 -56.23 6.13 49.20
CA ARG A 431 -56.95 4.85 48.98
C ARG A 431 -57.78 4.93 47.70
N ARG A 432 -58.18 3.78 47.15
CA ARG A 432 -59.06 3.72 45.96
C ARG A 432 -60.28 4.62 46.09
N GLY A 433 -60.48 5.47 45.08
CA GLY A 433 -61.57 6.44 44.97
C GLY A 433 -61.30 7.78 45.69
N ALA A 434 -60.16 7.94 46.37
CA ALA A 434 -59.83 9.20 47.03
C ALA A 434 -59.51 10.29 46.01
N VAL A 435 -60.02 11.50 46.27
CA VAL A 435 -59.74 12.70 45.49
C VAL A 435 -59.02 13.69 46.40
N PHE A 436 -57.84 14.13 45.98
CA PHE A 436 -57.03 15.11 46.71
C PHE A 436 -56.97 16.41 45.92
N LEU A 437 -57.04 17.52 46.64
CA LEU A 437 -56.80 18.86 46.13
C LEU A 437 -55.60 19.44 46.88
N SER A 438 -54.61 19.94 46.15
CA SER A 438 -53.55 20.71 46.78
C SER A 438 -54.06 22.04 47.29
N ASP A 439 -53.30 22.66 48.19
CA ASP A 439 -53.43 24.09 48.44
C ASP A 439 -53.20 24.89 47.16
N MET A 440 -53.71 26.12 47.15
CA MET A 440 -53.44 27.05 46.04
C MET A 440 -51.99 27.51 46.14
N ILE A 441 -51.24 27.31 45.06
CA ILE A 441 -49.84 27.71 44.95
C ILE A 441 -49.80 29.03 44.19
N ASP A 442 -49.37 30.10 44.85
CA ASP A 442 -49.21 31.42 44.22
C ASP A 442 -48.01 31.39 43.27
N ILE A 443 -48.26 31.47 41.97
CA ILE A 443 -47.23 31.38 40.93
C ILE A 443 -47.63 32.14 39.68
N ASP A 444 -46.75 33.02 39.21
CA ASP A 444 -46.97 33.80 37.99
C ASP A 444 -46.42 33.05 36.77
N LEU A 445 -47.28 32.29 36.09
CA LEU A 445 -46.93 31.58 34.87
C LEU A 445 -47.28 32.44 33.64
N PRO A 446 -46.27 32.90 32.87
CA PRO A 446 -46.51 33.65 31.63
C PRO A 446 -47.16 32.78 30.55
N GLU A 447 -47.76 33.43 29.56
CA GLU A 447 -48.46 32.76 28.46
C GLU A 447 -47.51 31.90 27.62
N GLY A 448 -47.91 30.67 27.29
CA GLY A 448 -47.08 29.71 26.57
C GLY A 448 -46.11 28.90 27.45
N THR A 449 -46.22 28.96 28.77
CA THR A 449 -45.45 28.12 29.70
C THR A 449 -45.70 26.63 29.47
N LEU A 450 -44.63 25.86 29.29
CA LEU A 450 -44.69 24.40 29.25
C LEU A 450 -44.75 23.87 30.68
N PHE A 451 -45.75 23.04 30.96
CA PHE A 451 -45.99 22.48 32.28
C PHE A 451 -45.81 20.96 32.25
N SER A 452 -45.07 20.41 33.21
CA SER A 452 -44.89 18.97 33.37
C SER A 452 -44.88 18.56 34.83
N TYR A 453 -45.27 17.32 35.09
CA TYR A 453 -45.24 16.73 36.42
C TYR A 453 -44.88 15.26 36.34
N GLY A 454 -44.29 14.76 37.43
CA GLY A 454 -44.02 13.35 37.68
C GLY A 454 -44.54 12.96 39.06
N LEU A 455 -45.00 11.72 39.18
CA LEU A 455 -45.48 11.15 40.43
C LEU A 455 -44.46 10.12 40.94
N GLU A 456 -44.02 10.26 42.18
CA GLU A 456 -43.14 9.31 42.86
C GLU A 456 -43.87 8.65 44.03
N THR A 457 -43.65 7.36 44.24
CA THR A 457 -44.08 6.59 45.42
C THR A 457 -42.88 6.27 46.30
N GLU A 458 -43.06 6.29 47.62
CA GLU A 458 -41.96 6.16 48.61
C GLU A 458 -41.13 4.86 48.50
N ASN A 459 -41.58 3.80 47.81
CA ASN A 459 -40.91 2.50 47.83
C ASN A 459 -40.50 1.87 46.48
N GLU A 460 -40.71 2.50 45.32
CA GLU A 460 -40.14 2.08 44.02
C GLU A 460 -40.60 3.06 42.92
N LEU A 461 -39.77 3.31 41.90
CA LEU A 461 -40.15 4.00 40.66
C LEU A 461 -41.05 3.06 39.82
N THR A 462 -42.28 2.80 40.27
CA THR A 462 -43.26 2.19 39.38
C THR A 462 -43.88 3.28 38.50
N PRO A 463 -43.78 3.19 37.16
CA PRO A 463 -44.58 4.06 36.30
C PRO A 463 -46.04 3.73 36.60
N ALA A 464 -46.71 4.58 37.39
CA ALA A 464 -48.14 4.47 37.61
C ALA A 464 -48.79 4.56 36.23
N ASN A 465 -49.45 3.48 35.82
CA ASN A 465 -50.24 3.49 34.59
C ASN A 465 -51.16 4.72 34.68
N PRO A 466 -51.18 5.65 33.71
CA PRO A 466 -51.93 6.92 33.84
C PRO A 466 -53.44 6.71 34.02
N SER A 467 -53.93 5.50 33.80
CA SER A 467 -55.28 5.03 34.11
C SER A 467 -55.55 4.80 35.61
N GLU A 468 -54.52 4.56 36.42
CA GLU A 468 -54.63 4.23 37.84
C GLU A 468 -54.55 5.46 38.76
N ILE A 469 -53.80 6.49 38.38
CA ILE A 469 -53.77 7.76 39.11
C ILE A 469 -53.88 8.89 38.09
N THR A 470 -54.92 9.70 38.23
CA THR A 470 -55.16 10.84 37.34
C THR A 470 -54.82 12.12 38.07
N VAL A 471 -53.89 12.90 37.53
CA VAL A 471 -53.51 14.22 38.06
C VAL A 471 -53.91 15.29 37.05
N ASN A 472 -54.67 16.27 37.50
CA ASN A 472 -55.03 17.46 36.73
C ASN A 472 -54.42 18.69 37.39
N ALA A 473 -53.60 19.41 36.64
CA ALA A 473 -53.12 20.74 37.02
C ALA A 473 -54.12 21.79 36.51
N ILE A 474 -54.57 22.67 37.39
CA ILE A 474 -55.54 23.73 37.08
C ILE A 474 -54.86 25.06 37.42
N TYR A 475 -54.62 25.88 36.41
CA TYR A 475 -54.05 27.21 36.57
C TYR A 475 -55.12 28.29 36.37
N PHE A 476 -55.31 29.12 37.39
CA PHE A 476 -56.24 30.24 37.38
C PHE A 476 -55.50 31.50 36.92
N LYS A 477 -55.54 31.78 35.60
CA LYS A 477 -54.77 32.84 34.93
C LYS A 477 -54.97 34.23 35.55
N GLU A 478 -56.19 34.57 35.96
CA GLU A 478 -56.51 35.88 36.57
C GLU A 478 -55.99 36.01 38.00
N GLU A 479 -55.98 34.90 38.75
CA GLU A 479 -55.55 34.88 40.16
C GLU A 479 -54.06 34.58 40.32
N LYS A 480 -53.38 34.12 39.26
CA LYS A 480 -51.99 33.63 39.27
C LYS A 480 -51.78 32.51 40.31
N LYS A 481 -52.71 31.55 40.31
CA LYS A 481 -52.70 30.43 41.25
C LYS A 481 -52.78 29.10 40.54
N LEU A 482 -51.97 28.14 40.98
CA LEU A 482 -51.96 26.76 40.51
C LEU A 482 -52.54 25.83 41.58
N ARG A 483 -53.33 24.86 41.17
CA ARG A 483 -53.82 23.79 42.04
C ARG A 483 -53.78 22.45 41.32
N PHE A 484 -53.44 21.40 42.05
CA PHE A 484 -53.52 20.04 41.56
C PHE A 484 -54.75 19.33 42.12
N ARG A 485 -55.43 18.60 41.25
CA ARG A 485 -56.45 17.62 41.61
C ARG A 485 -55.96 16.24 41.23
N MET A 486 -55.78 15.37 42.23
CA MET A 486 -55.42 13.97 42.01
C MET A 486 -56.62 13.07 42.31
N THR A 487 -56.81 12.02 41.52
CA THR A 487 -57.77 10.94 41.77
C THR A 487 -57.03 9.61 41.76
N ASP A 488 -57.16 8.84 42.84
CA ASP A 488 -56.56 7.50 42.99
C ASP A 488 -57.57 6.43 42.55
N ASN A 489 -57.38 5.85 41.37
CA ASN A 489 -58.21 4.79 40.80
C ASN A 489 -57.60 3.39 40.98
N ARG A 490 -56.51 3.25 41.74
CA ARG A 490 -55.81 1.97 41.90
C ARG A 490 -56.73 0.88 42.43
N ALA A 491 -56.55 -0.35 41.95
CA ALA A 491 -57.28 -1.52 42.46
C ALA A 491 -56.80 -1.96 43.85
N ALA A 492 -55.60 -1.53 44.27
CA ALA A 492 -54.98 -1.86 45.55
C ALA A 492 -55.78 -1.32 46.76
N ARG A 493 -55.87 -2.12 47.82
CA ARG A 493 -56.60 -1.78 49.06
C ARG A 493 -55.73 -1.09 50.12
N GLU A 494 -54.40 -1.22 50.02
CA GLU A 494 -53.48 -0.63 50.98
C GLU A 494 -53.30 0.88 50.76
N PRO A 495 -53.22 1.69 51.83
CA PRO A 495 -52.96 3.11 51.71
C PRO A 495 -51.56 3.37 51.16
N ALA A 496 -51.42 4.36 50.27
CA ALA A 496 -50.11 4.77 49.77
C ALA A 496 -49.90 6.28 49.88
N SER A 497 -48.63 6.66 49.97
CA SER A 497 -48.18 8.05 49.92
C SER A 497 -47.53 8.35 48.57
N PHE A 498 -47.77 9.54 48.06
CA PHE A 498 -47.27 10.02 46.78
C PHE A 498 -46.60 11.37 46.94
N ALA A 499 -45.50 11.57 46.22
CA ALA A 499 -44.89 12.86 46.00
C ALA A 499 -45.09 13.26 44.54
N LEU A 500 -45.94 14.26 44.30
CA LEU A 500 -46.10 14.88 42.99
C LEU A 500 -45.04 15.96 42.83
N LYS A 501 -44.02 15.69 42.02
CA LYS A 501 -43.00 16.67 41.62
C LYS A 501 -43.44 17.34 40.33
N TRP A 502 -43.34 18.65 40.25
CA TRP A 502 -43.74 19.38 39.06
C TRP A 502 -42.73 20.46 38.71
N TRP A 503 -42.69 20.79 37.42
CA TRP A 503 -41.92 21.92 36.90
C TRP A 503 -42.69 22.65 35.82
N ALA A 504 -42.50 23.97 35.78
CA ALA A 504 -43.08 24.85 34.78
C ALA A 504 -41.98 25.72 34.17
N ILE A 505 -41.91 25.73 32.84
CA ILE A 505 -40.86 26.40 32.07
C ILE A 505 -41.50 27.44 31.14
N PRO A 506 -41.31 28.74 31.42
CA PRO A 506 -41.74 29.83 30.55
C PRO A 506 -41.15 29.73 29.15
N LYS A 507 -41.94 30.04 28.11
CA LYS A 507 -41.43 30.19 26.75
C LYS A 507 -40.57 31.46 26.67
N THR A 508 -39.32 31.34 26.22
CA THR A 508 -38.35 32.45 26.25
C THR A 508 -38.28 33.29 24.97
N GLN A 509 -38.98 32.96 23.88
CA GLN A 509 -39.18 33.87 22.73
C GLN A 509 -40.26 33.38 21.74
N ASP A 510 -40.88 34.34 21.05
CA ASP A 510 -41.91 34.14 20.02
C ASP A 510 -41.36 33.44 18.78
N PHE A 511 -41.80 32.19 18.56
CA PHE A 511 -41.85 31.59 17.24
C PHE A 511 -43.31 31.34 16.88
N GLY A 512 -43.64 31.76 15.66
CA GLY A 512 -44.98 31.84 15.09
C GLY A 512 -45.82 30.60 15.33
N THR A 513 -47.11 30.86 15.51
CA THR A 513 -48.21 29.90 15.63
C THR A 513 -48.01 28.64 14.79
N VAL A 514 -47.68 27.53 15.48
CA VAL A 514 -47.95 26.19 14.97
C VAL A 514 -49.17 25.68 15.74
N ASN A 515 -50.32 25.74 15.08
CA ASN A 515 -51.52 25.04 15.53
C ASN A 515 -51.26 23.54 15.46
N SER A 516 -51.06 22.89 16.59
CA SER A 516 -51.34 21.46 16.73
C SER A 516 -52.31 21.28 17.89
N ARG A 517 -53.57 20.98 17.54
CA ARG A 517 -54.51 20.33 18.44
C ARG A 517 -53.90 18.98 18.83
N ILE A 518 -53.76 18.74 20.12
CA ILE A 518 -53.49 17.40 20.66
C ILE A 518 -54.75 17.01 21.45
N GLN A 519 -55.34 15.88 21.09
CA GLN A 519 -56.43 15.21 21.83
C GLN A 519 -55.91 14.63 23.14
#